data_AF-A0A7S4Q8Q8-F1
#
_entry.id   AF-A0A7S4Q8Q8-F1
#
_cell.length_a   1.000
_cell.length_b   1.000
_cell.length_c   1.000
_cell.angle_alpha   90.00
_cell.angle_beta   90.00
_cell.angle_gamma   90.00
#
_symmetry.space_group_name_H-M   'P 1'
#
loop_
_entity.id
_entity.type
_entity.pdbx_description
1 polymer ?
#
loop_
_entity_poly.entity_id
_entity_poly.type
_entity_poly.pdbx_seq_one_letter_code
_entity_poly.pdbx_strand_id
1 'polypeptide(L)'
;MRCSSGYAKVPLSPQDGPPEEPRFSDADNAHVAAGKALSFLMKFEREGYCKVEKSSVYGAAVAIPQIARSVGWSATMTGLAIRAYLFLVLNYVIQGFLISVMNEEAQVMDPFKGQMHLCDFGASVASCPGSPNCRGPGGTTYTFPRLYDFTSWSTRVFVRDSLKALFPERSEEIASLADPGEYGLEDYYCRIVCCLIFMMAVVDDFEASRSLATLLYHLPSEDTSWICYELPEWEVKERAKKIHSWTELDLVKFRVGGMPRSWKVVNTLMILLPKIYIWWLLVETGFYFLMETAGITELVINCMTLSFVLGVDEMIFSRLATVTARHMMEKLEDYALFDTDAEEAETEEEAAERFRREEFSSSFRGTLWKVLLLVAPTRLLMIIATMIIFLFKYYYTYCRQLEDGSWISKDVYMPEKVQYNPLTFIYSNLLEESNVPLWSMPQED
;
A
#
# COMPACT_ATOMS: atom_id res chain seq x y z
N MET A 1 -35.04 -3.12 -18.42
CA MET A 1 -33.90 -2.52 -19.15
C MET A 1 -33.15 -3.65 -19.84
N ARG A 2 -32.96 -3.59 -21.17
CA ARG A 2 -32.09 -4.56 -21.86
C ARG A 2 -30.65 -4.09 -21.68
N CYS A 3 -29.78 -4.95 -21.16
CA CYS A 3 -28.35 -4.74 -21.29
C CYS A 3 -28.01 -4.86 -22.77
N SER A 4 -27.80 -3.72 -23.43
CA SER A 4 -27.18 -3.71 -24.76
C SER A 4 -25.71 -4.05 -24.56
N SER A 5 -25.37 -5.33 -24.64
CA SER A 5 -23.97 -5.70 -24.84
C SER A 5 -23.65 -5.43 -26.30
N GLY A 6 -22.73 -4.49 -26.56
CA GLY A 6 -22.30 -4.09 -27.89
C GLY A 6 -21.45 -5.15 -28.60
N TYR A 7 -21.78 -6.44 -28.49
CA TYR A 7 -21.10 -7.45 -29.28
C TYR A 7 -21.53 -7.31 -30.74
N ALA A 8 -20.59 -6.85 -31.58
CA ALA A 8 -20.77 -6.78 -33.02
C ALA A 8 -21.20 -8.15 -33.55
N LYS A 9 -22.36 -8.19 -34.23
CA LYS A 9 -22.81 -9.39 -34.95
C LYS A 9 -21.80 -9.70 -36.06
N VAL A 10 -21.04 -10.77 -35.91
CA VAL A 10 -20.28 -11.34 -37.04
C VAL A 10 -21.31 -11.85 -38.05
N PRO A 11 -21.44 -11.25 -39.26
CA PRO A 11 -22.36 -11.75 -40.25
C PRO A 11 -21.90 -13.15 -40.67
N LEU A 12 -22.77 -14.14 -40.47
CA LEU A 12 -22.60 -15.47 -41.05
C LEU A 12 -22.71 -15.34 -42.57
N SER A 13 -21.58 -15.13 -43.25
CA SER A 13 -21.52 -15.11 -44.70
C SER A 13 -21.75 -16.53 -45.23
N PRO A 14 -22.67 -16.75 -46.18
CA PRO A 14 -22.75 -18.02 -46.90
C PRO A 14 -21.47 -18.22 -47.72
N GLN A 15 -20.63 -19.16 -47.29
CA GLN A 15 -19.38 -19.56 -47.96
C GLN A 15 -19.69 -20.43 -49.19
N ASP A 16 -19.90 -19.82 -50.35
CA ASP A 16 -19.87 -20.50 -51.66
C ASP A 16 -19.05 -19.71 -52.70
N GLY A 17 -18.09 -18.90 -52.22
CA GLY A 17 -17.14 -18.17 -53.08
C GLY A 17 -15.83 -18.94 -53.30
N PRO A 18 -15.15 -18.76 -54.45
CA PRO A 18 -13.81 -19.30 -54.64
C PRO A 18 -12.85 -18.75 -53.56
N PRO A 19 -11.83 -19.54 -53.14
CA PRO A 19 -10.87 -19.10 -52.13
C PRO A 19 -10.22 -17.80 -52.57
N GLU A 20 -10.45 -16.70 -51.84
CA GLU A 20 -9.72 -15.46 -52.04
C GLU A 20 -8.24 -15.75 -51.83
N GLU A 21 -7.40 -15.37 -52.79
CA GLU A 21 -5.95 -15.44 -52.63
C GLU A 21 -5.55 -14.61 -51.40
N PRO A 22 -4.64 -15.11 -50.54
CA PRO A 22 -4.22 -14.41 -49.34
C PRO A 22 -3.67 -13.03 -49.72
N ARG A 23 -4.43 -11.98 -49.37
CA ARG A 23 -4.14 -10.58 -49.72
C ARG A 23 -2.90 -10.03 -49.02
N PHE A 24 -2.44 -10.70 -47.97
CA PHE A 24 -1.35 -10.26 -47.10
C PHE A 24 -0.32 -11.37 -46.90
N SER A 25 0.95 -10.96 -46.81
CA SER A 25 2.04 -11.82 -46.34
C SER A 25 1.82 -12.19 -44.87
N ASP A 26 2.27 -13.38 -44.46
CA ASP A 26 2.24 -13.79 -43.03
C ASP A 26 2.92 -12.75 -42.12
N ALA A 27 3.95 -12.06 -42.62
CA ALA A 27 4.61 -10.97 -41.91
C ALA A 27 3.69 -9.76 -41.69
N ASP A 28 2.88 -9.40 -42.69
CA ASP A 28 1.92 -8.30 -42.58
C ASP A 28 0.81 -8.65 -41.59
N ASN A 29 0.31 -9.89 -41.61
CA ASN A 29 -0.67 -10.38 -40.63
C ASN A 29 -0.13 -10.29 -39.19
N ALA A 30 1.14 -10.67 -38.98
CA ALA A 30 1.79 -10.54 -37.67
C ALA A 30 1.91 -9.08 -37.22
N HIS A 31 2.23 -8.16 -38.12
CA HIS A 31 2.28 -6.73 -37.82
C HIS A 31 0.91 -6.13 -37.50
N VAL A 32 -0.15 -6.52 -38.23
CA VAL A 32 -1.52 -6.11 -37.94
C VAL A 32 -1.94 -6.61 -36.56
N ALA A 33 -1.71 -7.90 -36.27
CA ALA A 33 -2.06 -8.51 -35.00
C ALA A 33 -1.32 -7.84 -33.83
N ALA A 34 -0.01 -7.60 -33.98
CA ALA A 34 0.79 -6.91 -32.97
C ALA A 34 0.32 -5.46 -32.77
N GLY A 35 0.04 -4.74 -33.86
CA GLY A 35 -0.46 -3.36 -33.81
C GLY A 35 -1.80 -3.23 -33.11
N LYS A 36 -2.76 -4.11 -33.43
CA LYS A 36 -4.06 -4.15 -32.73
C LYS A 36 -3.87 -4.54 -31.26
N ALA A 37 -3.13 -5.60 -30.96
CA ALA A 37 -2.90 -6.05 -29.59
C ALA A 37 -2.21 -4.99 -28.73
N LEU A 38 -1.14 -4.36 -29.23
CA LEU A 38 -0.43 -3.30 -28.51
C LEU A 38 -1.30 -2.06 -28.33
N SER A 39 -2.09 -1.66 -29.34
CA SER A 39 -3.03 -0.56 -29.20
C SER A 39 -4.03 -0.81 -28.07
N PHE A 40 -4.67 -1.99 -28.05
CA PHE A 40 -5.59 -2.36 -26.96
C PHE A 40 -4.88 -2.43 -25.61
N LEU A 41 -3.73 -3.11 -25.51
CA LEU A 41 -3.00 -3.25 -24.25
C LEU A 41 -2.48 -1.92 -23.72
N MET A 42 -1.95 -1.04 -24.58
CA MET A 42 -1.51 0.30 -24.19
C MET A 42 -2.70 1.17 -23.76
N LYS A 43 -3.85 1.06 -24.44
CA LYS A 43 -5.08 1.74 -24.02
C LYS A 43 -5.55 1.22 -22.66
N PHE A 44 -5.51 -0.10 -22.45
CA PHE A 44 -5.84 -0.73 -21.17
C PHE A 44 -4.90 -0.29 -20.05
N GLU A 45 -3.61 -0.12 -20.34
CA GLU A 45 -2.62 0.35 -19.37
C GLU A 45 -2.80 1.84 -19.06
N ARG A 46 -3.04 2.66 -20.09
CA ARG A 46 -3.16 4.12 -19.96
C ARG A 46 -4.48 4.57 -19.35
N GLU A 47 -5.59 4.07 -19.87
CA GLU A 47 -6.94 4.45 -19.44
C GLU A 47 -7.39 3.61 -18.25
N GLY A 48 -6.86 2.38 -18.14
CA GLY A 48 -7.08 1.54 -16.98
C GLY A 48 -8.47 0.91 -16.94
N TYR A 49 -8.68 0.17 -15.85
CA TYR A 49 -9.98 -0.32 -15.45
C TYR A 49 -10.30 0.25 -14.08
N CYS A 50 -11.56 0.63 -13.87
CA CYS A 50 -12.04 0.90 -12.53
C CYS A 50 -12.32 -0.44 -11.84
N LYS A 51 -11.31 -0.93 -11.13
CA LYS A 51 -11.36 -2.18 -10.37
C LYS A 51 -11.96 -1.98 -9.00
N VAL A 52 -12.82 -2.90 -8.58
CA VAL A 52 -13.26 -3.03 -7.19
C VAL A 52 -12.42 -4.11 -6.52
N GLU A 53 -11.95 -3.88 -5.30
CA GLU A 53 -11.18 -4.88 -4.55
C GLU A 53 -12.07 -6.09 -4.17
N LYS A 54 -11.90 -7.20 -4.89
CA LYS A 54 -12.79 -8.38 -4.77
C LYS A 54 -12.53 -9.19 -3.50
N SER A 55 -11.31 -9.14 -2.97
CA SER A 55 -10.85 -9.87 -1.77
C SER A 55 -10.93 -9.06 -0.48
N SER A 56 -11.29 -7.78 -0.55
CA SER A 56 -11.26 -6.86 0.59
C SER A 56 -12.66 -6.53 1.11
N VAL A 57 -12.73 -6.24 2.42
CA VAL A 57 -13.90 -5.66 3.08
C VAL A 57 -14.29 -4.33 2.43
N TYR A 58 -13.33 -3.52 1.98
CA TYR A 58 -13.58 -2.22 1.36
C TYR A 58 -14.36 -2.35 0.05
N GLY A 59 -13.92 -3.23 -0.85
CA GLY A 59 -14.62 -3.45 -2.11
C GLY A 59 -16.00 -4.09 -1.91
N ALA A 60 -16.14 -5.00 -0.94
CA ALA A 60 -17.44 -5.57 -0.59
C ALA A 60 -18.43 -4.53 -0.04
N ALA A 61 -17.97 -3.60 0.79
CA ALA A 61 -18.77 -2.50 1.32
C ALA A 61 -19.20 -1.49 0.25
N VAL A 62 -18.47 -1.41 -0.88
CA VAL A 62 -18.87 -0.62 -2.05
C VAL A 62 -19.85 -1.40 -2.93
N ALA A 63 -19.51 -2.64 -3.31
CA ALA A 63 -20.24 -3.37 -4.36
C ALA A 63 -21.55 -4.00 -3.88
N ILE A 64 -21.56 -4.65 -2.71
CA ILE A 64 -22.75 -5.39 -2.25
C ILE A 64 -23.97 -4.48 -2.07
N PRO A 65 -23.86 -3.27 -1.49
CA PRO A 65 -24.98 -2.32 -1.44
C PRO A 65 -25.48 -1.91 -2.84
N GLN A 66 -24.60 -1.77 -3.84
CA GLN A 66 -25.01 -1.42 -5.20
C GLN A 66 -25.72 -2.58 -5.91
N ILE A 67 -25.29 -3.82 -5.67
CA ILE A 67 -25.99 -5.01 -6.16
C ILE A 67 -27.36 -5.13 -5.47
N ALA A 68 -27.42 -4.91 -4.15
CA ALA A 68 -28.68 -4.92 -3.38
C ALA A 68 -29.67 -3.87 -3.90
N ARG A 69 -29.17 -2.67 -4.18
CA ARG A 69 -29.92 -1.56 -4.78
C ARG A 69 -30.49 -1.94 -6.16
N SER A 70 -29.67 -2.58 -6.98
CA SER A 70 -30.05 -3.01 -8.34
C SER A 70 -31.19 -4.03 -8.36
N VAL A 71 -31.36 -4.81 -7.29
CA VAL A 71 -32.48 -5.76 -7.12
C VAL A 71 -33.63 -5.22 -6.24
N GLY A 72 -33.64 -3.92 -5.94
CA GLY A 72 -34.72 -3.29 -5.16
C GLY A 72 -34.69 -3.62 -3.67
N TRP A 73 -33.50 -3.86 -3.08
CA TRP A 73 -33.32 -4.08 -1.64
C TRP A 73 -34.11 -5.26 -1.06
N SER A 74 -34.11 -6.40 -1.76
CA SER A 74 -34.67 -7.65 -1.21
C SER A 74 -34.08 -7.94 0.18
N ALA A 75 -34.88 -8.51 1.09
CA ALA A 75 -34.49 -8.67 2.50
C ALA A 75 -33.13 -9.40 2.66
N THR A 76 -32.88 -10.44 1.85
CA THR A 76 -31.61 -11.17 1.84
C THR A 76 -30.44 -10.29 1.41
N MET A 77 -30.59 -9.50 0.34
CA MET A 77 -29.52 -8.63 -0.15
C MET A 77 -29.27 -7.45 0.78
N THR A 78 -30.32 -6.91 1.39
CA THR A 78 -30.21 -5.90 2.45
C THR A 78 -29.42 -6.46 3.65
N GLY A 79 -29.69 -7.70 4.06
CA GLY A 79 -28.92 -8.39 5.09
C GLY A 79 -27.43 -8.55 4.74
N LEU A 80 -27.10 -8.86 3.47
CA LEU A 80 -25.72 -8.93 3.00
C LEU A 80 -25.03 -7.56 2.98
N ALA A 81 -25.74 -6.50 2.56
CA ALA A 81 -25.22 -5.13 2.54
C ALA A 81 -24.92 -4.63 3.97
N ILE A 82 -25.84 -4.84 4.92
CA ILE A 82 -25.63 -4.50 6.34
C ILE A 82 -24.40 -5.25 6.88
N ARG A 83 -24.29 -6.55 6.58
CA ARG A 83 -23.14 -7.36 7.00
C ARG A 83 -21.82 -6.83 6.44
N ALA A 84 -21.78 -6.39 5.18
CA ALA A 84 -20.59 -5.79 4.58
C ALA A 84 -20.15 -4.52 5.33
N TYR A 85 -21.09 -3.64 5.70
CA TYR A 85 -20.78 -2.47 6.53
C TYR A 85 -20.35 -2.83 7.96
N LEU A 86 -20.92 -3.88 8.57
CA LEU A 86 -20.46 -4.36 9.87
C LEU A 86 -19.01 -4.85 9.81
N PHE A 87 -18.62 -5.53 8.73
CA PHE A 87 -17.22 -5.93 8.52
C PHE A 87 -16.30 -4.73 8.31
N LEU A 88 -16.77 -3.69 7.62
CA LEU A 88 -16.01 -2.44 7.48
C LEU A 88 -15.73 -1.79 8.83
N VAL A 89 -16.76 -1.67 9.69
CA VAL A 89 -16.60 -1.13 11.04
C VAL A 89 -15.66 -1.99 11.87
N LEU A 90 -15.80 -3.32 11.81
CA LEU A 90 -14.90 -4.24 12.50
C LEU A 90 -13.44 -4.07 12.04
N ASN A 91 -13.24 -3.91 10.72
CA ASN A 91 -11.92 -3.68 10.15
C ASN A 91 -11.30 -2.38 10.68
N TYR A 92 -12.05 -1.27 10.68
CA TYR A 92 -11.57 0.00 11.23
C TYR A 92 -11.21 -0.09 12.71
N VAL A 93 -12.01 -0.80 13.50
CA VAL A 93 -11.73 -1.00 14.93
C VAL A 93 -10.46 -1.82 15.12
N ILE A 94 -10.27 -2.92 14.40
CA ILE A 94 -9.10 -3.78 14.55
C ILE A 94 -7.83 -3.08 14.04
N GLN A 95 -7.84 -2.52 12.82
CA GLN A 95 -6.69 -1.81 12.27
C GLN A 95 -6.34 -0.59 13.12
N GLY A 96 -7.34 0.22 13.51
CA GLY A 96 -7.14 1.36 14.38
C GLY A 96 -6.57 0.98 15.74
N PHE A 97 -7.05 -0.10 16.36
CA PHE A 97 -6.51 -0.62 17.61
C PHE A 97 -5.05 -1.05 17.46
N LEU A 98 -4.71 -1.84 16.44
CA LEU A 98 -3.35 -2.32 16.22
C LEU A 98 -2.37 -1.16 16.00
N ILE A 99 -2.73 -0.20 15.13
CA ILE A 99 -1.90 1.00 14.89
C ILE A 99 -1.76 1.81 16.19
N SER A 100 -2.84 1.94 16.97
CA SER A 100 -2.79 2.68 18.23
C SER A 100 -1.82 2.05 19.24
N VAL A 101 -1.77 0.72 19.35
CA VAL A 101 -0.84 0.01 20.25
C VAL A 101 0.60 0.16 19.77
N MET A 102 0.84 0.08 18.46
CA MET A 102 2.17 0.31 17.90
C MET A 102 2.67 1.73 18.15
N ASN A 103 1.79 2.72 18.02
CA ASN A 103 2.12 4.10 18.30
C ASN A 103 2.36 4.34 19.80
N GLU A 104 1.58 3.70 20.68
CA GLU A 104 1.80 3.77 22.13
C GLU A 104 3.18 3.21 22.50
N GLU A 105 3.57 2.06 21.96
CA GLU A 105 4.91 1.52 22.21
C GLU A 105 6.00 2.52 21.79
N ALA A 106 5.90 3.04 20.56
CA ALA A 106 6.96 3.84 19.96
C ALA A 106 7.04 5.29 20.49
N GLN A 107 5.91 5.90 20.87
CA GLN A 107 5.83 7.31 21.31
C GLN A 107 5.72 7.46 22.83
N VAL A 108 5.25 6.44 23.53
CA VAL A 108 5.05 6.50 24.99
C VAL A 108 6.05 5.59 25.67
N MET A 109 6.03 4.29 25.37
CA MET A 109 6.82 3.31 26.11
C MET A 109 8.32 3.49 25.88
N ASP A 110 8.77 3.79 24.67
CA ASP A 110 10.18 4.00 24.38
C ASP A 110 10.77 5.22 25.10
N PRO A 111 10.14 6.42 25.07
CA PRO A 111 10.54 7.52 25.93
C PRO A 111 10.50 7.19 27.42
N PHE A 112 9.50 6.44 27.92
CA PHE A 112 9.48 6.00 29.33
C PHE A 112 10.67 5.14 29.71
N LYS A 113 11.21 4.35 28.78
CA LYS A 113 12.43 3.56 28.98
C LYS A 113 13.69 4.44 28.96
N GLY A 114 13.59 5.71 28.54
CA GLY A 114 14.73 6.57 28.27
C GLY A 114 15.42 6.25 26.95
N GLN A 115 14.69 5.64 26.00
CA GLN A 115 15.20 5.32 24.68
C GLN A 115 15.25 6.60 23.83
N MET A 116 16.43 6.86 23.26
CA MET A 116 16.69 7.98 22.37
C MET A 116 16.43 7.58 20.92
N HIS A 117 16.19 8.56 20.06
CA HIS A 117 15.98 8.30 18.64
C HIS A 117 17.25 7.77 17.99
N LEU A 118 17.10 6.71 17.19
CA LEU A 118 18.25 5.99 16.69
C LEU A 118 19.05 6.78 15.63
N CYS A 119 18.38 7.58 14.80
CA CYS A 119 19.01 8.43 13.78
C CYS A 119 20.15 7.71 13.01
N ASP A 120 21.37 8.26 13.05
CA ASP A 120 22.59 7.67 12.46
C ASP A 120 23.48 6.92 13.46
N PHE A 121 23.03 6.66 14.69
CA PHE A 121 23.84 5.95 15.68
C PHE A 121 24.19 4.54 15.19
N GLY A 122 25.49 4.29 14.99
CA GLY A 122 26.01 3.02 14.46
C GLY A 122 26.07 2.92 12.93
N ALA A 123 25.52 3.88 12.18
CA ALA A 123 25.48 3.80 10.71
C ALA A 123 26.87 3.74 10.06
N SER A 124 27.88 4.35 10.70
CA SER A 124 29.27 4.39 10.21
C SER A 124 30.23 3.53 11.04
N VAL A 125 29.76 2.45 11.69
CA VAL A 125 30.59 1.61 12.59
C VAL A 125 31.84 1.05 11.92
N ALA A 126 31.78 0.77 10.61
CA ALA A 126 32.94 0.28 9.84
C ALA A 126 34.08 1.31 9.72
N SER A 127 33.80 2.61 9.88
CA SER A 127 34.78 3.69 9.78
C SER A 127 35.26 4.21 11.13
N CYS A 128 34.74 3.67 12.25
CA CYS A 128 35.12 4.09 13.59
C CYS A 128 36.36 3.33 14.11
N PRO A 129 37.27 3.98 14.85
CA PRO A 129 37.12 5.30 15.49
C PRO A 129 37.58 6.51 14.64
N GLY A 130 37.95 6.32 13.37
CA GLY A 130 38.62 7.36 12.57
C GLY A 130 37.71 8.41 11.91
N SER A 131 36.39 8.27 12.02
CA SER A 131 35.40 9.18 11.42
C SER A 131 34.86 10.17 12.47
N PRO A 132 34.49 11.41 12.09
CA PRO A 132 33.92 12.38 13.04
C PRO A 132 32.62 11.87 13.71
N ASN A 133 31.83 11.05 13.00
CA ASN A 133 30.50 10.62 13.44
C ASN A 133 30.52 9.38 14.34
N CYS A 134 31.57 9.18 15.13
CA CYS A 134 31.76 7.94 15.89
C CYS A 134 31.29 8.00 17.34
N ARG A 135 30.64 9.08 17.77
CA ARG A 135 30.18 9.26 19.15
C ARG A 135 28.77 8.71 19.32
N GLY A 136 28.61 7.80 20.29
CA GLY A 136 27.31 7.21 20.62
C GLY A 136 26.57 8.01 21.71
N PRO A 137 25.34 7.59 22.06
CA PRO A 137 24.51 8.27 23.06
C PRO A 137 25.12 8.33 24.47
N GLY A 138 26.01 7.40 24.81
CA GLY A 138 26.78 7.40 26.05
C GLY A 138 27.92 8.42 26.08
N GLY A 139 28.14 9.14 24.97
CA GLY A 139 29.18 10.14 24.80
C GLY A 139 30.55 9.56 24.50
N THR A 140 30.69 8.23 24.32
CA THR A 140 31.95 7.58 23.96
C THR A 140 31.98 7.14 22.50
N THR A 141 33.16 6.80 22.00
CA THR A 141 33.32 6.37 20.60
C THR A 141 32.81 4.93 20.41
N TYR A 142 31.76 4.72 19.61
CA TYR A 142 31.26 3.38 19.36
C TYR A 142 32.23 2.57 18.47
N THR A 143 32.35 1.28 18.77
CA THR A 143 33.09 0.30 17.96
C THR A 143 32.21 -0.94 17.80
N PHE A 144 32.45 -1.76 16.77
CA PHE A 144 31.61 -2.94 16.49
C PHE A 144 31.41 -3.87 17.72
N PRO A 145 32.43 -4.20 18.54
CA PRO A 145 32.25 -5.05 19.73
C PRO A 145 31.55 -4.34 20.91
N ARG A 146 31.40 -3.02 20.85
CA ARG A 146 30.81 -2.17 21.89
C ARG A 146 29.39 -1.72 21.55
N LEU A 147 28.83 -2.14 20.41
CA LEU A 147 27.48 -1.76 20.01
C LEU A 147 26.47 -2.77 20.54
N TYR A 148 25.41 -2.28 21.20
CA TYR A 148 24.40 -3.11 21.84
C TYR A 148 22.99 -2.58 21.55
N ASP A 149 22.00 -3.47 21.62
CA ASP A 149 20.59 -3.10 21.67
C ASP A 149 20.29 -2.29 22.94
N PHE A 150 19.16 -1.58 22.93
CA PHE A 150 18.80 -0.67 24.02
C PHE A 150 18.69 -1.39 25.37
N THR A 151 18.15 -2.60 25.42
CA THR A 151 17.95 -3.35 26.67
C THR A 151 19.30 -3.76 27.28
N SER A 152 20.22 -4.28 26.46
CA SER A 152 21.56 -4.61 26.92
C SER A 152 22.35 -3.38 27.34
N TRP A 153 22.30 -2.30 26.56
CA TRP A 153 23.01 -1.06 26.86
C TRP A 153 22.50 -0.43 28.17
N SER A 154 21.19 -0.24 28.31
CA SER A 154 20.57 0.35 29.51
C SER A 154 20.86 -0.47 30.77
N THR A 155 20.82 -1.80 30.68
CA THR A 155 21.16 -2.69 31.80
C THR A 155 22.61 -2.51 32.23
N ARG A 156 23.55 -2.41 31.29
CA ARG A 156 24.97 -2.19 31.59
C ARG A 156 25.23 -0.80 32.19
N VAL A 157 24.57 0.24 31.66
CA VAL A 157 24.60 1.60 32.22
C VAL A 157 24.11 1.58 33.67
N PHE A 158 22.96 0.95 33.93
CA PHE A 158 22.40 0.82 35.27
C PHE A 158 23.36 0.13 36.24
N VAL A 159 24.00 -0.98 35.83
CA VAL A 159 24.98 -1.70 36.67
C VAL A 159 26.19 -0.82 36.99
N ARG A 160 26.78 -0.16 35.98
CA ARG A 160 27.91 0.75 36.15
C ARG A 160 27.56 1.88 37.13
N ASP A 161 26.41 2.51 36.95
CA ASP A 161 26.03 3.68 37.73
C ASP A 161 25.64 3.29 39.16
N SER A 162 25.03 2.12 39.35
CA SER A 162 24.80 1.53 40.67
C SER A 162 26.11 1.25 41.41
N LEU A 163 27.12 0.71 40.73
CA LEU A 163 28.43 0.47 41.33
C LEU A 163 29.14 1.78 41.70
N LYS A 164 29.06 2.81 40.86
CA LYS A 164 29.58 4.15 41.18
C LYS A 164 28.90 4.77 42.39
N ALA A 165 27.58 4.59 42.52
CA ALA A 165 26.83 5.06 43.67
C ALA A 165 27.20 4.31 44.97
N LEU A 166 27.49 3.01 44.87
CA LEU A 166 27.92 2.18 46.01
C LEU A 166 29.38 2.45 46.43
N PHE A 167 30.27 2.72 45.49
CA PHE A 167 31.71 2.90 45.71
C PHE A 167 32.19 4.21 45.07
N PRO A 168 31.79 5.38 45.61
CA PRO A 168 32.11 6.69 45.02
C PRO A 168 33.62 6.95 44.89
N GLU A 169 34.42 6.44 45.82
CA GLU A 169 35.89 6.53 45.83
C GLU A 169 36.55 5.73 44.70
N ARG A 170 35.83 4.76 44.10
CA ARG A 170 36.29 3.96 42.95
C ARG A 170 35.54 4.31 41.67
N SER A 171 34.85 5.46 41.62
CA SER A 171 34.01 5.83 40.49
C SER A 171 34.75 5.91 39.16
N GLU A 172 35.98 6.43 39.14
CA GLU A 172 36.85 6.46 37.96
C GLU A 172 37.30 5.06 37.54
N GLU A 173 37.71 4.23 38.50
CA GLU A 173 38.10 2.84 38.24
C GLU A 173 36.93 2.04 37.67
N ILE A 174 35.73 2.17 38.25
CA ILE A 174 34.50 1.55 37.76
C ILE A 174 34.15 2.07 36.37
N ALA A 175 34.27 3.38 36.12
CA ALA A 175 34.04 3.94 34.78
C ALA A 175 34.95 3.31 33.72
N SER A 176 36.20 3.01 34.10
CA SER A 176 37.18 2.40 33.19
C SER A 176 37.00 0.89 33.01
N LEU A 177 36.56 0.17 34.04
CA LEU A 177 36.45 -1.29 34.02
C LEU A 177 35.05 -1.79 33.62
N ALA A 178 34.00 -1.04 33.95
CA ALA A 178 32.61 -1.37 33.65
C ALA A 178 32.10 -0.49 32.50
N ASP A 179 32.69 -0.69 31.33
CA ASP A 179 32.28 -0.03 30.10
C ASP A 179 30.93 -0.60 29.59
N PRO A 180 29.86 0.20 29.52
CA PRO A 180 28.58 -0.28 29.03
C PRO A 180 28.56 -0.45 27.51
N GLY A 181 29.54 0.09 26.79
CA GLY A 181 29.50 0.25 25.34
C GLY A 181 28.57 1.40 24.93
N GLU A 182 28.01 1.29 23.74
CA GLU A 182 27.16 2.29 23.11
C GLU A 182 25.89 1.66 22.54
N TYR A 183 24.80 2.43 22.56
CA TYR A 183 23.55 2.08 21.89
C TYR A 183 23.63 2.51 20.42
N GLY A 184 23.21 1.65 19.51
CA GLY A 184 23.09 1.99 18.10
C GLY A 184 22.69 0.81 17.23
N LEU A 185 22.61 1.06 15.92
CA LEU A 185 22.17 0.12 14.90
C LEU A 185 23.14 -1.04 14.71
N GLU A 186 22.65 -2.27 14.88
CA GLU A 186 23.45 -3.46 14.56
C GLU A 186 23.78 -3.54 13.05
N ASP A 187 22.80 -3.24 12.19
CA ASP A 187 22.96 -3.24 10.72
C ASP A 187 22.09 -2.18 10.03
N TYR A 188 22.74 -1.14 9.50
CA TYR A 188 22.09 -0.06 8.76
C TYR A 188 21.39 -0.54 7.48
N TYR A 189 22.00 -1.47 6.73
CA TYR A 189 21.44 -1.94 5.47
C TYR A 189 20.21 -2.82 5.71
N CYS A 190 20.21 -3.62 6.77
CA CYS A 190 19.03 -4.38 7.17
C CYS A 190 17.84 -3.46 7.42
N ARG A 191 18.03 -2.35 8.16
CA ARG A 191 17.01 -1.32 8.39
C ARG A 191 16.43 -0.76 7.09
N ILE A 192 17.29 -0.34 6.16
CA ILE A 192 16.86 0.20 4.87
C ILE A 192 16.08 -0.85 4.06
N VAL A 193 16.52 -2.11 4.05
CA VAL A 193 15.82 -3.20 3.34
C VAL A 193 14.46 -3.49 3.99
N CYS A 194 14.35 -3.54 5.31
CA CYS A 194 13.07 -3.72 6.00
C CYS A 194 12.10 -2.56 5.73
N CYS A 195 12.58 -1.32 5.78
CA CYS A 195 11.79 -0.14 5.39
C CYS A 195 11.33 -0.22 3.93
N LEU A 196 12.19 -0.67 3.02
CA LEU A 196 11.82 -0.87 1.61
C LEU A 196 10.73 -1.95 1.46
N ILE A 197 10.87 -3.09 2.14
CA ILE A 197 9.88 -4.18 2.12
C ILE A 197 8.52 -3.71 2.66
N PHE A 198 8.53 -3.00 3.78
CA PHE A 198 7.32 -2.38 4.31
C PHE A 198 6.69 -1.40 3.31
N MET A 199 7.50 -0.55 2.67
CA MET A 199 7.02 0.42 1.68
C MET A 199 6.44 -0.25 0.43
N MET A 200 6.95 -1.42 0.02
CA MET A 200 6.32 -2.20 -1.07
C MET A 200 4.88 -2.57 -0.71
N ALA A 201 4.64 -3.10 0.49
CA ALA A 201 3.31 -3.49 0.93
C ALA A 201 2.37 -2.29 1.10
N VAL A 202 2.89 -1.17 1.62
CA VAL A 202 2.14 0.09 1.78
C VAL A 202 1.68 0.68 0.44
N VAL A 203 2.53 0.62 -0.60
CA VAL A 203 2.19 1.16 -1.92
C VAL A 203 1.10 0.33 -2.61
N ASP A 204 1.04 -0.97 -2.39
CA ASP A 204 -0.05 -1.80 -2.90
C ASP A 204 -1.41 -1.38 -2.31
N ASP A 205 -1.49 -1.10 -1.00
CA ASP A 205 -2.71 -0.57 -0.37
C ASP A 205 -3.04 0.87 -0.82
N PHE A 206 -2.02 1.69 -1.09
CA PHE A 206 -2.21 3.01 -1.69
C PHE A 206 -2.82 2.92 -3.09
N GLU A 207 -2.32 2.04 -3.95
CA GLU A 207 -2.85 1.81 -5.30
C GLU A 207 -4.29 1.29 -5.28
N ALA A 208 -4.64 0.46 -4.31
CA ALA A 208 -6.02 0.06 -4.06
C ALA A 208 -6.91 1.26 -3.71
N SER A 209 -6.44 2.12 -2.80
CA SER A 209 -7.15 3.36 -2.43
C SER A 209 -7.30 4.33 -3.61
N ARG A 210 -6.26 4.46 -4.44
CA ARG A 210 -6.27 5.24 -5.69
C ARG A 210 -7.25 4.66 -6.71
N SER A 211 -7.31 3.33 -6.82
CA SER A 211 -8.26 2.64 -7.71
C SER A 211 -9.70 2.88 -7.27
N LEU A 212 -9.98 2.85 -5.96
CA LEU A 212 -11.29 3.19 -5.41
C LEU A 212 -11.65 4.67 -5.65
N ALA A 213 -10.71 5.60 -5.47
CA ALA A 213 -10.92 7.01 -5.76
C ALA A 213 -11.24 7.25 -7.24
N THR A 214 -10.45 6.62 -8.13
CA THR A 214 -10.65 6.65 -9.60
C THR A 214 -12.01 6.10 -9.99
N LEU A 215 -12.41 4.95 -9.40
CA LEU A 215 -13.75 4.38 -9.57
C LEU A 215 -14.85 5.38 -9.18
N LEU A 216 -14.80 5.95 -7.98
CA LEU A 216 -15.83 6.89 -7.52
C LEU A 216 -15.89 8.16 -8.38
N TYR A 217 -14.75 8.60 -8.91
CA TYR A 217 -14.66 9.76 -9.79
C TYR A 217 -15.25 9.49 -11.19
N HIS A 218 -14.75 8.49 -11.90
CA HIS A 218 -15.07 8.24 -13.31
C HIS A 218 -16.42 7.56 -13.56
N LEU A 219 -16.96 6.83 -12.60
CA LEU A 219 -18.21 6.10 -12.78
C LEU A 219 -19.37 7.07 -13.09
N PRO A 220 -20.26 6.80 -14.06
CA PRO A 220 -21.34 7.73 -14.37
C PRO A 220 -22.28 7.90 -13.17
N SER A 221 -22.89 9.09 -13.04
CA SER A 221 -23.83 9.39 -11.94
C SER A 221 -25.24 8.81 -12.16
N GLU A 222 -25.41 8.03 -13.22
CA GLU A 222 -26.68 7.44 -13.61
C GLU A 222 -26.99 6.20 -12.78
N ASP A 223 -28.27 5.99 -12.53
CA ASP A 223 -28.76 4.80 -11.84
C ASP A 223 -28.77 3.61 -12.80
N THR A 224 -27.64 2.90 -12.90
CA THR A 224 -27.55 1.68 -13.69
C THR A 224 -27.43 0.43 -12.80
N SER A 225 -27.91 -0.70 -13.31
CA SER A 225 -27.90 -1.97 -12.60
C SER A 225 -26.50 -2.62 -12.59
N TRP A 226 -26.05 -3.03 -11.40
CA TRP A 226 -24.80 -3.77 -11.17
C TRP A 226 -24.95 -5.29 -11.33
N ILE A 227 -26.17 -5.74 -11.60
CA ILE A 227 -26.51 -7.13 -11.89
C ILE A 227 -27.31 -7.16 -13.19
N CYS A 228 -26.90 -8.02 -14.11
CA CYS A 228 -27.63 -8.27 -15.34
C CYS A 228 -27.83 -9.76 -15.56
N TYR A 229 -28.93 -10.06 -16.24
CA TYR A 229 -29.24 -11.40 -16.68
C TYR A 229 -29.05 -11.43 -18.20
N GLU A 230 -27.94 -12.01 -18.64
CA GLU A 230 -27.54 -12.00 -20.06
C GLU A 230 -27.96 -13.30 -20.72
N LEU A 231 -28.83 -13.18 -21.72
CA LEU A 231 -29.26 -14.28 -22.55
C LEU A 231 -28.40 -14.31 -23.81
N PRO A 232 -27.86 -15.48 -24.20
CA PRO A 232 -27.14 -15.58 -25.47
C PRO A 232 -28.08 -15.21 -26.63
N GLU A 233 -27.64 -14.31 -27.51
CA GLU A 233 -28.44 -13.92 -28.67
C GLU A 233 -28.54 -15.01 -29.74
N TRP A 234 -27.56 -15.92 -29.77
CA TRP A 234 -27.38 -16.92 -30.83
C TRP A 234 -28.30 -18.15 -30.68
N GLU A 235 -28.88 -18.41 -29.51
CA GLU A 235 -29.69 -19.62 -29.29
C GLU A 235 -30.67 -19.47 -28.11
N VAL A 236 -31.71 -20.31 -28.10
CA VAL A 236 -32.67 -20.37 -26.98
C VAL A 236 -31.96 -20.78 -25.69
N LYS A 237 -32.26 -20.06 -24.59
CA LYS A 237 -31.72 -20.25 -23.23
C LYS A 237 -31.49 -21.71 -22.84
N GLU A 238 -32.50 -22.56 -22.97
CA GLU A 238 -32.44 -23.97 -22.54
C GLU A 238 -31.48 -24.81 -23.37
N ARG A 239 -31.33 -24.52 -24.66
CA ARG A 239 -30.36 -25.20 -25.53
C ARG A 239 -28.94 -24.71 -25.27
N ALA A 240 -28.74 -23.41 -25.07
CA ALA A 240 -27.44 -22.87 -24.68
C ALA A 240 -26.94 -23.46 -23.35
N LYS A 241 -27.82 -23.56 -22.35
CA LYS A 241 -27.51 -24.25 -21.08
C LYS A 241 -27.12 -25.71 -21.29
N LYS A 242 -27.85 -26.44 -22.15
CA LYS A 242 -27.56 -27.85 -22.44
C LYS A 242 -26.22 -28.04 -23.17
N ILE A 243 -25.88 -27.13 -24.09
CA ILE A 243 -24.63 -27.19 -24.88
C ILE A 243 -23.41 -26.89 -24.00
N HIS A 244 -23.47 -25.80 -23.22
CA HIS A 244 -22.32 -25.35 -22.44
C HIS A 244 -22.31 -25.87 -21.00
N SER A 245 -23.30 -26.69 -20.62
CA SER A 245 -23.51 -27.13 -19.22
C SER A 245 -23.62 -25.96 -18.24
N TRP A 246 -24.23 -24.85 -18.67
CA TRP A 246 -24.42 -23.66 -17.84
C TRP A 246 -25.57 -23.82 -16.85
N THR A 247 -25.37 -23.28 -15.66
CA THR A 247 -26.40 -23.09 -14.64
C THR A 247 -27.11 -21.74 -14.82
N GLU A 248 -28.22 -21.52 -14.13
CA GLU A 248 -28.88 -20.19 -14.11
C GLU A 248 -27.97 -19.09 -13.57
N LEU A 249 -27.03 -19.45 -12.69
CA LEU A 249 -26.09 -18.53 -12.08
C LEU A 249 -25.05 -18.04 -13.09
N ASP A 250 -24.67 -18.86 -14.08
CA ASP A 250 -23.73 -18.47 -15.14
C ASP A 250 -24.31 -17.43 -16.09
N LEU A 251 -25.64 -17.33 -16.17
CA LEU A 251 -26.37 -16.31 -16.93
C LEU A 251 -26.49 -14.99 -16.16
N VAL A 252 -26.17 -14.99 -14.86
CA VAL A 252 -26.13 -13.80 -14.02
C VAL A 252 -24.72 -13.21 -14.07
N LYS A 253 -24.62 -11.99 -14.59
CA LYS A 253 -23.38 -11.23 -14.64
C LYS A 253 -23.42 -10.12 -13.61
N PHE A 254 -22.38 -10.05 -12.80
CA PHE A 254 -22.14 -8.94 -11.88
C PHE A 254 -21.18 -8.00 -12.57
N ARG A 255 -21.53 -6.73 -12.71
CA ARG A 255 -20.68 -5.74 -13.37
C ARG A 255 -20.75 -4.41 -12.64
N VAL A 256 -19.66 -3.68 -12.62
CA VAL A 256 -19.65 -2.32 -12.08
C VAL A 256 -20.43 -1.42 -13.04
N GLY A 257 -21.49 -0.76 -12.55
CA GLY A 257 -22.30 0.19 -13.32
C GLY A 257 -22.30 1.58 -12.70
N GLY A 258 -22.88 2.57 -13.37
CA GLY A 258 -23.21 3.90 -12.84
C GLY A 258 -23.75 3.89 -11.40
N MET A 259 -23.33 4.88 -10.62
CA MET A 259 -23.62 5.03 -9.20
C MET A 259 -24.22 6.42 -8.92
N PRO A 260 -25.40 6.50 -8.27
CA PRO A 260 -26.00 7.79 -7.91
C PRO A 260 -25.05 8.67 -7.07
N ARG A 261 -25.13 9.99 -7.25
CA ARG A 261 -24.24 10.96 -6.56
C ARG A 261 -24.27 10.82 -5.03
N SER A 262 -25.43 10.54 -4.44
CA SER A 262 -25.54 10.32 -2.99
C SER A 262 -24.70 9.14 -2.51
N TRP A 263 -24.72 8.03 -3.26
CA TRP A 263 -23.91 6.85 -2.95
C TRP A 263 -22.42 7.10 -3.15
N LYS A 264 -22.03 7.91 -4.15
CA LYS A 264 -20.64 8.35 -4.29
C LYS A 264 -20.17 9.11 -3.05
N VAL A 265 -20.95 10.08 -2.58
CA VAL A 265 -20.63 10.87 -1.37
C VAL A 265 -20.52 9.96 -0.14
N VAL A 266 -21.48 9.04 0.05
CA VAL A 266 -21.42 8.07 1.16
C VAL A 266 -20.16 7.22 1.09
N ASN A 267 -19.83 6.65 -0.06
CA ASN A 267 -18.63 5.83 -0.22
C ASN A 267 -17.34 6.65 -0.04
N THR A 268 -17.29 7.89 -0.53
CA THR A 268 -16.15 8.78 -0.30
C THR A 268 -15.95 9.06 1.19
N LEU A 269 -17.01 9.46 1.90
CA LEU A 269 -16.92 9.86 3.31
C LEU A 269 -16.75 8.68 4.27
N MET A 270 -17.44 7.55 4.03
CA MET A 270 -17.48 6.42 4.95
C MET A 270 -16.44 5.33 4.65
N ILE A 271 -15.89 5.29 3.43
CA ILE A 271 -14.98 4.22 2.99
C ILE A 271 -13.63 4.79 2.59
N LEU A 272 -13.59 5.68 1.60
CA LEU A 272 -12.34 6.18 1.02
C LEU A 272 -11.54 7.04 2.00
N LEU A 273 -12.16 8.07 2.61
CA LEU A 273 -11.46 8.97 3.53
C LEU A 273 -10.91 8.23 4.76
N PRO A 274 -11.68 7.38 5.46
CA PRO A 274 -11.13 6.63 6.59
C PRO A 274 -10.04 5.63 6.16
N LYS A 275 -10.16 5.00 4.97
CA LYS A 275 -9.11 4.12 4.43
C LYS A 275 -7.79 4.89 4.20
N ILE A 276 -7.84 6.02 3.51
CA ILE A 276 -6.66 6.88 3.28
C ILE A 276 -6.06 7.37 4.60
N TYR A 277 -6.91 7.69 5.57
CA TYR A 277 -6.46 8.15 6.88
C TYR A 277 -5.74 7.04 7.68
N ILE A 278 -6.30 5.82 7.72
CA ILE A 278 -5.66 4.65 8.33
C ILE A 278 -4.35 4.32 7.62
N TRP A 279 -4.34 4.36 6.28
CA TRP A 279 -3.14 4.18 5.49
C TRP A 279 -2.06 5.16 5.91
N TRP A 280 -2.36 6.47 5.96
CA TRP A 280 -1.41 7.50 6.36
C TRP A 280 -0.82 7.25 7.76
N LEU A 281 -1.68 6.98 8.75
CA LEU A 281 -1.25 6.66 10.12
C LEU A 281 -0.34 5.43 10.15
N LEU A 282 -0.68 4.39 9.40
CA LEU A 282 0.10 3.16 9.34
C LEU A 282 1.48 3.39 8.72
N VAL A 283 1.58 4.17 7.63
CA VAL A 283 2.88 4.49 7.03
C VAL A 283 3.74 5.28 8.00
N GLU A 284 3.16 6.29 8.65
CA GLU A 284 3.86 7.15 9.59
C GLU A 284 4.37 6.38 10.83
N THR A 285 3.46 5.72 11.54
CA THR A 285 3.81 4.95 12.75
C THR A 285 4.69 3.75 12.40
N GLY A 286 4.40 3.03 11.33
CA GLY A 286 5.16 1.84 10.94
C GLY A 286 6.58 2.18 10.50
N PHE A 287 6.76 3.26 9.73
CA PHE A 287 8.09 3.69 9.33
C PHE A 287 8.90 4.20 10.52
N TYR A 288 8.31 5.00 11.40
CA TYR A 288 8.95 5.43 12.64
C TYR A 288 9.38 4.24 13.50
N PHE A 289 8.48 3.27 13.71
CA PHE A 289 8.75 2.07 14.51
C PHE A 289 9.92 1.24 13.95
N LEU A 290 10.01 1.08 12.62
CA LEU A 290 11.15 0.41 11.99
C LEU A 290 12.45 1.21 12.11
N MET A 291 12.38 2.53 12.04
CA MET A 291 13.56 3.38 12.14
C MET A 291 14.18 3.39 13.54
N GLU A 292 13.36 3.20 14.58
CA GLU A 292 13.77 3.12 15.99
C GLU A 292 14.22 1.72 16.45
N THR A 293 13.99 0.69 15.62
CA THR A 293 14.39 -0.68 15.98
C THR A 293 15.88 -0.91 15.69
N ALA A 294 16.69 -1.13 16.73
CA ALA A 294 18.14 -1.31 16.60
C ALA A 294 18.56 -2.75 16.29
N GLY A 295 17.85 -3.74 16.83
CA GLY A 295 18.18 -5.16 16.70
C GLY A 295 17.70 -5.76 15.38
N ILE A 296 18.54 -6.58 14.73
CA ILE A 296 18.21 -7.20 13.43
C ILE A 296 16.96 -8.10 13.53
N THR A 297 16.90 -8.93 14.58
CA THR A 297 15.79 -9.88 14.75
C THR A 297 14.47 -9.17 15.03
N GLU A 298 14.49 -8.14 15.88
CA GLU A 298 13.33 -7.32 16.21
C GLU A 298 12.84 -6.57 14.98
N LEU A 299 13.75 -6.00 14.18
CA LEU A 299 13.43 -5.26 12.97
C LEU A 299 12.68 -6.13 11.94
N VAL A 300 13.13 -7.38 11.75
CA VAL A 300 12.46 -8.33 10.84
C VAL A 300 11.06 -8.70 11.36
N ILE A 301 10.92 -8.95 12.66
CA ILE A 301 9.62 -9.27 13.29
C ILE A 301 8.65 -8.08 13.20
N ASN A 302 9.15 -6.87 13.47
CA ASN A 302 8.38 -5.62 13.38
C ASN A 302 7.91 -5.37 11.95
N CYS A 303 8.78 -5.61 10.95
CA CYS A 303 8.43 -5.51 9.54
C CYS A 303 7.33 -6.52 9.15
N MET A 304 7.42 -7.77 9.60
CA MET A 304 6.37 -8.78 9.34
C MET A 304 5.05 -8.43 10.01
N THR A 305 5.11 -7.88 11.23
CA THR A 305 3.93 -7.46 11.99
C THR A 305 3.19 -6.33 11.28
N LEU A 306 3.91 -5.36 10.70
CA LEU A 306 3.33 -4.29 9.90
C LEU A 306 2.62 -4.81 8.65
N SER A 307 3.21 -5.79 7.95
CA SER A 307 2.57 -6.45 6.81
C SER A 307 1.29 -7.20 7.22
N PHE A 308 1.26 -7.77 8.42
CA PHE A 308 0.04 -8.38 8.96
C PHE A 308 -1.07 -7.35 9.18
N VAL A 309 -0.77 -6.16 9.70
CA VAL A 309 -1.76 -5.07 9.90
C VAL A 309 -2.39 -4.64 8.58
N LEU A 310 -1.60 -4.56 7.50
CA LEU A 310 -2.09 -4.26 6.15
C LEU A 310 -3.10 -5.30 5.66
N GLY A 311 -2.85 -6.60 5.89
CA GLY A 311 -3.71 -7.69 5.40
C GLY A 311 -4.94 -8.03 6.27
N VAL A 312 -5.24 -7.24 7.32
CA VAL A 312 -6.36 -7.51 8.22
C VAL A 312 -7.71 -7.50 7.50
N ASP A 313 -7.90 -6.61 6.54
CA ASP A 313 -9.15 -6.49 5.80
C ASP A 313 -9.42 -7.73 4.93
N GLU A 314 -8.43 -8.21 4.18
CA GLU A 314 -8.52 -9.45 3.39
C GLU A 314 -8.77 -10.66 4.30
N MET A 315 -8.15 -10.69 5.47
CA MET A 315 -8.37 -11.74 6.46
C MET A 315 -9.81 -11.73 7.00
N ILE A 316 -10.35 -10.56 7.34
CA ILE A 316 -11.74 -10.41 7.80
C ILE A 316 -12.70 -10.86 6.70
N PHE A 317 -12.50 -10.41 5.46
CA PHE A 317 -13.37 -10.78 4.34
C PHE A 317 -13.31 -12.29 4.06
N SER A 318 -12.11 -12.86 3.93
CA SER A 318 -11.94 -14.28 3.61
C SER A 318 -12.54 -15.22 4.66
N ARG A 319 -12.56 -14.81 5.94
CA ARG A 319 -13.07 -15.63 7.05
C ARG A 319 -14.54 -15.41 7.34
N LEU A 320 -15.03 -14.17 7.28
CA LEU A 320 -16.38 -13.83 7.73
C LEU A 320 -17.39 -13.68 6.58
N ALA A 321 -16.94 -13.45 5.34
CA ALA A 321 -17.84 -13.32 4.20
C ALA A 321 -18.53 -14.64 3.87
N THR A 322 -19.84 -14.55 3.60
CA THR A 322 -20.61 -15.72 3.15
C THR A 322 -20.12 -16.21 1.80
N VAL A 323 -20.36 -17.49 1.50
CA VAL A 323 -20.05 -18.08 0.19
C VAL A 323 -20.70 -17.26 -0.94
N THR A 324 -21.95 -16.83 -0.75
CA THR A 324 -22.66 -15.98 -1.71
C THR A 324 -21.97 -14.64 -1.94
N ALA A 325 -21.55 -13.95 -0.87
CA ALA A 325 -20.86 -12.66 -1.01
C ALA A 325 -19.51 -12.83 -1.73
N ARG A 326 -18.72 -13.85 -1.37
CA ARG A 326 -17.47 -14.16 -2.06
C ARG A 326 -17.68 -14.47 -3.54
N HIS A 327 -18.68 -15.28 -3.86
CA HIS A 327 -19.01 -15.62 -5.25
C HIS A 327 -19.43 -14.39 -6.07
N MET A 328 -20.25 -13.49 -5.50
CA MET A 328 -20.63 -12.23 -6.16
C MET A 328 -19.41 -11.33 -6.41
N MET A 329 -18.52 -11.19 -5.43
CA MET A 329 -17.32 -10.36 -5.56
C MET A 329 -16.32 -10.94 -6.55
N GLU A 330 -16.11 -12.26 -6.56
CA GLU A 330 -15.22 -12.95 -7.50
C GLU A 330 -15.69 -12.78 -8.96
N LYS A 331 -17.01 -12.87 -9.18
CA LYS A 331 -17.65 -12.73 -10.50
C LYS A 331 -17.93 -11.29 -10.92
N LEU A 332 -17.57 -10.29 -10.11
CA LEU A 332 -17.77 -8.88 -10.44
C LEU A 332 -16.81 -8.46 -11.57
N GLU A 333 -17.36 -8.04 -12.70
CA GLU A 333 -16.62 -7.51 -13.84
C GLU A 333 -16.26 -6.04 -13.61
N ASP A 334 -15.02 -5.66 -13.96
CA ASP A 334 -14.50 -4.30 -13.78
C ASP A 334 -15.12 -3.34 -14.80
N TYR A 335 -15.18 -2.04 -14.47
CA TYR A 335 -15.69 -1.03 -15.41
C TYR A 335 -14.57 -0.56 -16.33
N ALA A 336 -14.70 -0.83 -17.64
CA ALA A 336 -13.77 -0.34 -18.66
C ALA A 336 -13.95 1.17 -18.84
N LEU A 337 -12.84 1.93 -18.74
CA LEU A 337 -12.84 3.38 -18.94
C LEU A 337 -12.64 3.78 -20.40
N PHE A 338 -12.30 2.83 -21.24
CA PHE A 338 -12.01 3.00 -22.65
C PHE A 338 -13.15 2.44 -23.50
N ASP A 339 -13.38 3.08 -24.64
CA ASP A 339 -14.27 2.58 -25.69
C ASP A 339 -13.41 1.85 -26.73
N THR A 340 -13.70 0.59 -27.06
CA THR A 340 -12.99 -0.18 -28.09
C THR A 340 -13.65 -0.09 -29.46
N ASP A 341 -14.84 0.51 -29.57
CA ASP A 341 -15.63 0.50 -30.80
C ASP A 341 -14.88 1.15 -31.97
N ALA A 342 -14.09 2.19 -31.68
CA ALA A 342 -13.28 2.87 -32.68
C ALA A 342 -12.16 1.96 -33.24
N GLU A 343 -11.41 1.29 -32.37
CA GLU A 343 -10.33 0.39 -32.77
C GLU A 343 -10.83 -0.92 -33.40
N GLU A 344 -12.02 -1.38 -33.00
CA GLU A 344 -12.68 -2.53 -33.63
C GLU A 344 -13.20 -2.20 -35.04
N ALA A 345 -13.61 -0.95 -35.27
CA ALA A 345 -14.04 -0.47 -36.59
C ALA A 345 -12.88 -0.19 -37.57
N GLU A 346 -11.64 -0.12 -37.09
CA GLU A 346 -10.47 0.13 -37.93
C GLU A 346 -10.15 -1.05 -38.86
N THR A 347 -9.90 -0.69 -40.13
CA THR A 347 -9.45 -1.66 -41.13
C THR A 347 -8.04 -2.18 -40.80
N GLU A 348 -7.73 -3.38 -41.27
CA GLU A 348 -6.42 -4.00 -41.02
C GLU A 348 -5.25 -3.16 -41.57
N GLU A 349 -5.46 -2.51 -42.71
CA GLU A 349 -4.47 -1.63 -43.36
C GLU A 349 -4.20 -0.37 -42.51
N GLU A 350 -5.25 0.28 -42.00
CA GLU A 350 -5.14 1.45 -41.11
C GLU A 350 -4.43 1.08 -39.80
N ALA A 351 -4.74 -0.08 -39.22
CA ALA A 351 -4.10 -0.57 -38.00
C ALA A 351 -2.60 -0.82 -38.22
N ALA A 352 -2.22 -1.41 -39.36
CA ALA A 352 -0.82 -1.62 -39.73
C ALA A 352 -0.08 -0.30 -39.98
N GLU A 353 -0.70 0.66 -40.68
CA GLU A 353 -0.10 1.96 -40.94
C GLU A 353 0.10 2.76 -39.65
N ARG A 354 -0.89 2.77 -38.75
CA ARG A 354 -0.75 3.39 -37.42
C ARG A 354 0.41 2.78 -36.65
N PHE A 355 0.49 1.45 -36.59
CA PHE A 355 1.58 0.76 -35.91
C PHE A 355 2.95 1.15 -36.48
N ARG A 356 3.10 1.14 -37.82
CA ARG A 356 4.34 1.58 -38.48
C ARG A 356 4.67 3.04 -38.14
N ARG A 357 3.67 3.92 -38.16
CA ARG A 357 3.86 5.35 -37.85
C ARG A 357 4.27 5.57 -36.39
N GLU A 358 3.63 4.90 -35.44
CA GLU A 358 3.86 5.13 -34.02
C GLU A 358 5.16 4.53 -33.50
N GLU A 359 5.53 3.34 -33.99
CA GLU A 359 6.77 2.65 -33.61
C GLU A 359 7.99 3.18 -34.37
N PHE A 360 7.85 3.49 -35.67
CA PHE A 360 8.99 3.86 -36.52
C PHE A 360 9.06 5.35 -36.87
N SER A 361 8.21 6.22 -36.31
CA SER A 361 8.37 7.67 -36.57
C SER A 361 9.73 8.18 -36.07
N SER A 362 10.36 9.01 -36.91
CA SER A 362 11.80 9.27 -36.97
C SER A 362 12.41 10.12 -35.84
N SER A 363 11.65 10.47 -34.80
CA SER A 363 12.22 11.20 -33.67
C SER A 363 12.85 10.21 -32.69
N PHE A 364 14.11 9.83 -32.97
CA PHE A 364 14.93 8.98 -32.11
C PHE A 364 14.85 9.38 -30.62
N ARG A 365 14.78 10.69 -30.34
CA ARG A 365 14.65 11.25 -28.98
C ARG A 365 13.29 10.95 -28.32
N GLY A 366 12.21 10.90 -29.10
CA GLY A 366 10.87 10.55 -28.61
C GLY A 366 10.73 9.06 -28.30
N THR A 367 11.26 8.20 -29.17
CA THR A 367 11.22 6.74 -28.97
C THR A 367 12.04 6.32 -27.75
N LEU A 368 13.24 6.88 -27.57
CA LEU A 368 14.05 6.62 -26.36
C LEU A 368 13.34 7.03 -25.07
N TRP A 369 12.62 8.15 -25.07
CA TRP A 369 11.87 8.60 -23.89
C TRP A 369 10.68 7.69 -23.58
N LYS A 370 9.93 7.25 -24.60
CA LYS A 370 8.85 6.27 -24.43
C LYS A 370 9.37 4.94 -23.91
N VAL A 371 10.46 4.42 -24.47
CA VAL A 371 11.10 3.18 -24.01
C VAL A 371 11.60 3.35 -22.58
N LEU A 372 12.23 4.47 -22.23
CA LEU A 372 12.68 4.74 -20.86
C LEU A 372 11.49 4.78 -19.88
N LEU A 373 10.37 5.43 -20.25
CA LEU A 373 9.17 5.47 -19.44
C LEU A 373 8.50 4.10 -19.29
N LEU A 374 8.49 3.29 -20.35
CA LEU A 374 7.96 1.92 -20.32
C LEU A 374 8.83 0.99 -19.48
N VAL A 375 10.16 1.18 -19.54
CA VAL A 375 11.13 0.40 -18.77
C VAL A 375 11.16 0.82 -17.31
N ALA A 376 10.87 2.09 -17.00
CA ALA A 376 10.86 2.58 -15.63
C ALA A 376 9.66 1.99 -14.86
N PRO A 377 9.88 1.12 -13.86
CA PRO A 377 8.79 0.55 -13.08
C PRO A 377 8.16 1.65 -12.22
N THR A 378 7.08 2.26 -12.70
CA THR A 378 6.36 3.36 -12.03
C THR A 378 6.03 3.02 -10.58
N ARG A 379 5.67 1.77 -10.30
CA ARG A 379 5.48 1.23 -8.95
C ARG A 379 6.71 1.34 -8.06
N LEU A 380 7.88 0.91 -8.56
CA LEU A 380 9.14 1.03 -7.82
C LEU A 380 9.51 2.50 -7.57
N LEU A 381 9.27 3.38 -8.55
CA LEU A 381 9.49 4.82 -8.36
C LEU A 381 8.58 5.39 -7.26
N MET A 382 7.32 4.97 -7.19
CA MET A 382 6.42 5.36 -6.09
C MET A 382 6.88 4.81 -4.73
N ILE A 383 7.36 3.57 -4.68
CA ILE A 383 7.93 2.96 -3.47
C ILE A 383 9.14 3.77 -2.99
N ILE A 384 10.11 4.04 -3.88
CA ILE A 384 11.31 4.81 -3.56
C ILE A 384 10.96 6.24 -3.15
N ALA A 385 10.06 6.90 -3.88
CA ALA A 385 9.63 8.26 -3.55
C ALA A 385 8.95 8.35 -2.18
N THR A 386 8.04 7.42 -1.89
CA THR A 386 7.34 7.36 -0.59
C THR A 386 8.34 7.09 0.53
N MET A 387 9.25 6.13 0.35
CA MET A 387 10.32 5.84 1.29
C MET A 387 11.18 7.08 1.58
N ILE A 388 11.61 7.82 0.54
CA ILE A 388 12.41 9.05 0.70
C ILE A 388 11.64 10.12 1.48
N ILE A 389 10.34 10.30 1.19
CA ILE A 389 9.49 11.28 1.89
C ILE A 389 9.43 10.95 3.39
N PHE A 390 9.15 9.69 3.75
CA PHE A 390 9.05 9.29 5.16
C PHE A 390 10.41 9.22 5.86
N LEU A 391 11.47 8.87 5.14
CA LEU A 391 12.85 8.98 5.64
C LEU A 391 13.20 10.42 5.99
N PHE A 392 12.96 11.35 5.05
CA PHE A 392 13.21 12.76 5.28
C PHE A 392 12.35 13.31 6.43
N LYS A 393 11.06 12.95 6.48
CA LYS A 393 10.16 13.31 7.57
C LYS A 393 10.68 12.82 8.92
N TYR A 394 11.17 11.57 9.00
CA TYR A 394 11.76 11.00 10.21
C TYR A 394 12.96 11.83 10.69
N TYR A 395 13.97 12.03 9.83
CA TYR A 395 15.17 12.79 10.21
C TYR A 395 14.86 14.23 10.57
N TYR A 396 13.96 14.90 9.84
CA TYR A 396 13.54 16.26 10.13
C TYR A 396 12.83 16.37 11.50
N THR A 397 12.01 15.38 11.84
CA THR A 397 11.19 15.40 13.06
C THR A 397 12.00 15.03 14.29
N TYR A 398 12.82 13.98 14.22
CA TYR A 398 13.44 13.37 15.41
C TYR A 398 14.95 13.59 15.53
N CYS A 399 15.61 14.01 14.45
CA CYS A 399 17.06 14.17 14.42
C CYS A 399 17.44 15.66 14.22
N ARG A 400 18.62 16.02 14.72
CA ARG A 400 19.28 17.30 14.41
C ARG A 400 20.64 17.03 13.79
N GLN A 401 21.00 17.82 12.80
CA GLN A 401 22.30 17.71 12.15
C GLN A 401 23.34 18.51 12.93
N LEU A 402 24.49 17.90 13.24
CA LEU A 402 25.65 18.56 13.84
C LEU A 402 26.54 19.20 12.75
N GLU A 403 27.52 20.02 13.17
CA GLU A 403 28.46 20.70 12.27
C GLU A 403 29.34 19.73 11.46
N ASP A 404 29.56 18.52 11.98
CA ASP A 404 30.27 17.43 11.30
C ASP A 404 29.43 16.74 10.21
N GLY A 405 28.15 17.08 10.10
CA GLY A 405 27.19 16.50 9.18
C GLY A 405 26.46 15.26 9.69
N SER A 406 26.78 14.76 10.90
CA SER A 406 26.07 13.65 11.55
C SER A 406 24.65 14.03 11.96
N TRP A 407 23.75 13.06 11.95
CA TRP A 407 22.40 13.20 12.50
C TRP A 407 22.30 12.52 13.85
N ILE A 408 22.09 13.32 14.90
CA ILE A 408 21.90 12.84 16.26
C ILE A 408 20.44 13.02 16.70
N SER A 409 20.00 12.23 17.68
CA SER A 409 18.70 12.41 18.31
C SER A 409 18.52 13.83 18.84
N LYS A 410 17.32 14.39 18.64
CA LYS A 410 16.85 15.53 19.44
C LYS A 410 16.71 15.09 20.90
N ASP A 411 16.61 16.07 21.79
CA ASP A 411 16.37 15.82 23.21
C ASP A 411 15.03 15.08 23.37
N VAL A 412 15.01 14.05 24.20
CA VAL A 412 13.82 13.23 24.43
C VAL A 412 13.15 13.68 25.71
N TYR A 413 11.85 13.94 25.64
CA TYR A 413 11.04 14.41 26.76
C TYR A 413 10.09 13.32 27.25
N MET A 414 9.83 13.30 28.55
CA MET A 414 8.89 12.36 29.15
C MET A 414 7.45 12.87 28.92
N PRO A 415 6.51 12.02 28.49
CA PRO A 415 5.11 12.43 28.40
C PRO A 415 4.53 12.69 29.80
N GLU A 416 3.78 13.77 29.97
CA GLU A 416 3.20 14.14 31.28
C GLU A 416 2.13 13.14 31.76
N LYS A 417 1.50 12.41 30.83
CA LYS A 417 0.40 11.48 31.10
C LYS A 417 0.68 10.11 30.50
N VAL A 418 0.61 9.07 31.33
CA VAL A 418 0.71 7.65 30.92
C VAL A 418 -0.58 7.17 30.26
N GLN A 419 -1.73 7.80 30.53
CA GLN A 419 -3.02 7.31 30.06
C GLN A 419 -3.16 7.48 28.55
N TYR A 420 -2.89 6.40 27.83
CA TYR A 420 -3.14 6.33 26.39
C TYR A 420 -4.62 6.04 26.12
N ASN A 421 -5.24 6.92 25.34
CA ASN A 421 -6.59 6.69 24.83
C ASN A 421 -6.49 6.53 23.31
N PRO A 422 -6.90 5.37 22.74
CA PRO A 422 -6.86 5.13 21.29
C PRO A 422 -7.60 6.20 20.48
N LEU A 423 -8.60 6.87 21.05
CA LEU A 423 -9.29 7.97 20.39
C LEU A 423 -8.43 9.24 20.33
N THR A 424 -7.59 9.51 21.33
CA THR A 424 -6.68 10.67 21.33
C THR A 424 -5.64 10.54 20.21
N PHE A 425 -5.20 9.32 19.91
CA PHE A 425 -4.30 9.03 18.79
C PHE A 425 -4.89 9.47 17.45
N ILE A 426 -6.18 9.20 17.20
CA ILE A 426 -6.88 9.63 15.98
C ILE A 426 -6.93 11.16 15.86
N TYR A 427 -6.93 11.89 16.97
CA TYR A 427 -6.94 13.35 16.91
C TYR A 427 -5.55 13.97 16.84
N SER A 428 -4.48 13.17 16.74
CA SER A 428 -3.10 13.64 16.55
C SER A 428 -2.70 14.74 17.53
N ASN A 429 -3.27 14.75 18.73
CA ASN A 429 -2.86 15.72 19.74
C ASN A 429 -1.47 15.32 20.20
N LEU A 430 -0.51 16.20 19.96
CA LEU A 430 0.84 16.14 20.55
C LEU A 430 0.69 15.80 22.02
N LEU A 431 1.38 14.74 22.45
CA LEU A 431 1.49 14.41 23.86
C LEU A 431 2.07 15.66 24.56
N GLU A 432 1.47 16.05 25.68
CA GLU A 432 2.07 17.08 26.52
C GLU A 432 3.40 16.53 27.03
N GLU A 433 4.49 17.10 26.55
CA GLU A 433 5.86 16.75 26.92
C GLU A 433 6.28 17.56 28.15
N SER A 434 6.99 16.91 29.07
CA SER A 434 7.67 17.58 30.18
C SER A 434 8.65 18.65 29.65
N ASN A 435 8.79 19.76 30.36
CA ASN A 435 9.77 20.81 30.01
C ASN A 435 11.24 20.40 30.28
N VAL A 436 11.46 19.28 30.98
CA VAL A 436 12.80 18.78 31.30
C VAL A 436 13.09 17.58 30.40
N PRO A 437 14.19 17.60 29.62
CA PRO A 437 14.56 16.47 28.80
C PRO A 437 14.95 15.31 29.70
N LEU A 438 14.41 14.13 29.41
CA LEU A 438 14.79 12.87 30.03
C LEU A 438 16.20 12.47 29.57
N TRP A 439 16.49 12.70 28.30
CA TRP A 439 17.80 12.45 27.70
C TRP A 439 18.19 13.59 26.76
N SER A 440 19.48 13.95 26.83
CA SER A 440 20.13 14.90 25.92
C SER A 440 21.51 14.35 25.56
N MET A 441 21.94 14.61 24.33
CA MET A 441 23.28 14.22 23.88
C MET A 441 24.35 14.89 24.77
N PRO A 442 25.29 14.13 25.37
CA PRO A 442 26.36 14.70 26.18
C PRO A 442 27.19 15.72 25.38
N GLN A 443 27.43 16.91 25.96
CA GLN A 443 28.30 17.92 25.33
C GLN A 443 29.78 17.47 25.40
N GLU A 444 30.63 18.04 24.55
CA GLU A 444 32.09 17.88 24.70
C GLU A 444 32.55 18.87 25.78
N ASP A 445 33.16 18.33 26.84
CA ASP A 445 33.77 19.12 27.91
C ASP A 445 35.16 19.65 27.51
#